data_AF-A0A9W7XWJ0-F1
#
_entry.id   AF-A0A9W7XWJ0-F1
#
_cell.length_a   1.000
_cell.length_b   1.000
_cell.length_c   1.000
_cell.angle_alpha   90.00
_cell.angle_beta   90.00
_cell.angle_gamma   90.00
#
_symmetry.space_group_name_H-M   'P 1'
#
loop_
_entity.id
_entity.type
_entity.pdbx_description
1 polymer ?
#
loop_
_entity_poly.entity_id
_entity_poly.type
_entity_poly.pdbx_seq_one_letter_code
_entity_poly.pdbx_strand_id
1 'polypeptide(L)'
;DYGIECDSRVDVYGAIRAVYTNKTEMDMLEPEDRRLVEKMELGYRRSGLLLPPEERKQLAIVKKQMSDLTSAFSRCLNEEDGKALFTRAELEGLPNDYFDGREIEVVDGVSKFVVTTKYPDNGPLMKYANLESTRKAMHI
;
A
#
# COMPACT_ATOMS: atom_id res chain seq x y z
N ASP A 1 3.71 -2.61 -15.96
CA ASP A 1 4.18 -3.61 -16.93
C ASP A 1 5.46 -3.21 -17.64
N TYR A 2 5.52 -2.10 -18.39
CA TYR A 2 6.74 -1.64 -19.08
C TYR A 2 7.98 -1.49 -18.17
N GLY A 3 7.84 -0.91 -16.97
CA GLY A 3 8.96 -0.74 -16.04
C GLY A 3 9.60 -2.05 -15.57
N ILE A 4 8.79 -3.10 -15.36
CA ILE A 4 9.28 -4.43 -14.94
C ILE A 4 10.06 -5.09 -16.08
N GLU A 5 9.59 -4.91 -17.31
CA GLU A 5 10.29 -5.40 -18.49
C GLU A 5 11.66 -4.75 -18.63
N CYS A 6 11.75 -3.41 -18.51
CA CYS A 6 13.00 -2.67 -18.55
C CYS A 6 14.00 -3.11 -17.45
N ASP A 7 13.50 -3.37 -16.24
CA ASP A 7 14.33 -3.82 -15.10
C ASP A 7 14.80 -5.27 -15.22
N SER A 8 14.25 -6.04 -16.17
CA SER A 8 14.59 -7.45 -16.40
C SER A 8 15.56 -7.68 -17.58
N ARG A 9 15.97 -6.62 -18.28
CA ARG A 9 16.82 -6.67 -19.48
C ARG A 9 18.26 -7.07 -19.15
N VAL A 10 18.55 -8.35 -19.30
CA VAL A 10 19.87 -8.96 -19.04
C VAL A 10 20.95 -8.37 -19.95
N ASP A 11 20.60 -8.07 -21.20
CA ASP A 11 21.49 -7.46 -22.18
C ASP A 11 21.89 -6.03 -21.80
N VAL A 12 20.93 -5.22 -21.37
CA VAL A 12 21.19 -3.85 -20.88
C VAL A 12 22.02 -3.88 -19.60
N TYR A 13 21.70 -4.79 -18.66
CA TYR A 13 22.52 -4.97 -17.47
C TYR A 13 23.95 -5.40 -17.81
N GLY A 14 24.15 -6.26 -18.81
CA GLY A 14 25.47 -6.66 -19.28
C GLY A 14 26.32 -5.47 -19.71
N ALA A 15 25.76 -4.54 -20.48
CA ALA A 15 26.45 -3.32 -20.90
C ALA A 15 26.83 -2.43 -19.72
N ILE A 16 25.88 -2.18 -18.80
CA ILE A 16 26.12 -1.36 -17.60
C ILE A 16 27.16 -2.00 -16.69
N ARG A 17 27.12 -3.34 -16.54
CA ARG A 17 28.07 -4.10 -15.73
C ARG A 17 29.47 -4.06 -16.34
N ALA A 18 29.59 -4.10 -17.66
CA ALA A 18 30.89 -3.97 -18.34
C ALA A 18 31.56 -2.64 -17.96
N VAL A 19 30.83 -1.52 -18.08
CA VAL A 19 31.32 -0.19 -17.67
C VAL A 19 31.64 -0.16 -16.18
N TYR A 20 30.70 -0.60 -15.32
CA TYR A 20 30.86 -0.58 -13.86
C TYR A 20 32.09 -1.37 -13.37
N THR A 21 32.40 -2.50 -14.00
CA THR A 21 33.57 -3.33 -13.61
C THR A 21 34.89 -2.86 -14.20
N ASN A 22 34.86 -2.01 -15.22
CA ASN A 22 36.04 -1.41 -15.80
C ASN A 22 36.44 -0.14 -15.01
N LYS A 23 37.41 -0.30 -14.11
CA LYS A 23 37.91 0.80 -13.28
C LYS A 23 38.39 2.00 -14.11
N THR A 24 39.05 1.76 -15.23
CA THR A 24 39.55 2.84 -16.10
C THR A 24 38.40 3.63 -16.71
N GLU A 25 37.35 2.96 -17.20
CA GLU A 25 36.15 3.65 -17.71
C GLU A 25 35.43 4.41 -16.62
N MET A 26 35.23 3.79 -15.45
CA MET A 26 34.62 4.46 -14.30
C MET A 26 35.41 5.70 -13.89
N ASP A 27 36.75 5.62 -13.92
CA ASP A 27 37.64 6.72 -13.53
C ASP A 27 37.62 7.90 -14.52
N MET A 28 37.25 7.67 -15.78
CA MET A 28 37.11 8.70 -16.82
C MET A 28 35.75 9.41 -16.80
N LEU A 29 34.75 8.90 -16.07
CA LEU A 29 33.43 9.51 -15.99
C LEU A 29 33.41 10.71 -15.05
N GLU A 30 32.62 11.72 -15.43
CA GLU A 30 32.25 12.81 -14.55
C GLU A 30 31.53 12.28 -13.29
N PRO A 31 31.59 13.00 -12.16
CA PRO A 31 31.04 12.51 -10.89
C PRO A 31 29.55 12.10 -10.96
N GLU A 32 28.73 12.82 -11.72
CA GLU A 32 27.31 12.52 -11.88
C GLU A 32 27.07 11.26 -12.72
N ASP A 33 27.79 11.10 -13.83
CA ASP A 33 27.69 9.94 -14.70
C ASP A 33 28.17 8.66 -13.98
N ARG A 34 29.26 8.78 -13.20
CA ARG A 34 29.73 7.68 -12.35
C ARG A 34 28.64 7.24 -11.38
N ARG A 35 28.02 8.21 -10.69
CA ARG A 35 26.91 7.93 -9.77
C ARG A 35 25.72 7.29 -10.47
N LEU A 36 25.41 7.70 -11.70
CA LEU A 36 24.34 7.11 -12.50
C LEU A 36 24.64 5.62 -12.77
N VAL A 37 25.84 5.29 -13.23
CA VAL A 37 26.26 3.90 -13.48
C VAL A 37 26.19 3.07 -12.20
N GLU A 38 26.67 3.59 -11.08
CA GLU A 38 26.58 2.92 -9.76
C GLU A 38 25.13 2.65 -9.35
N LYS A 39 24.24 3.62 -9.56
CA LYS A 39 22.81 3.48 -9.23
C LYS A 39 22.10 2.48 -10.14
N MET A 40 22.40 2.51 -11.43
CA MET A 40 21.87 1.55 -12.39
C MET A 40 22.34 0.13 -12.07
N GLU A 41 23.64 -0.08 -11.82
CA GLU A 41 24.18 -1.39 -11.43
C GLU A 41 23.49 -1.90 -10.17
N LEU A 42 23.41 -1.06 -9.13
CA LEU A 42 22.77 -1.41 -7.87
C LEU A 42 21.30 -1.78 -8.07
N GLY A 43 20.57 -1.04 -8.92
CA GLY A 43 19.18 -1.32 -9.27
C GLY A 43 19.03 -2.71 -9.88
N TYR A 44 19.76 -2.99 -10.97
CA TYR A 44 19.70 -4.28 -11.64
C TYR A 44 20.19 -5.45 -10.78
N ARG A 45 21.21 -5.23 -9.95
CA ARG A 45 21.68 -6.24 -9.00
C ARG A 45 20.61 -6.57 -7.95
N ARG A 46 19.91 -5.57 -7.43
CA ARG A 46 18.75 -5.76 -6.52
C ARG A 46 17.56 -6.39 -7.24
N SER A 47 17.41 -6.16 -8.54
CA SER A 47 16.43 -6.86 -9.38
C SER A 47 16.76 -8.34 -9.57
N GLY A 48 17.99 -8.76 -9.23
CA GLY A 48 18.44 -10.15 -9.24
C GLY A 48 19.15 -10.55 -10.53
N LEU A 49 19.51 -9.61 -11.41
CA LEU A 49 20.08 -9.95 -12.71
C LEU A 49 21.49 -10.56 -12.64
N LEU A 50 22.19 -10.39 -11.52
CA LEU A 50 23.48 -11.05 -11.25
C LEU A 50 23.32 -12.53 -10.83
N LEU A 51 22.13 -12.95 -10.43
CA LEU A 51 21.89 -14.31 -9.94
C LEU A 51 21.91 -15.33 -11.11
N PRO A 52 22.27 -16.60 -10.83
CA PRO A 52 22.13 -17.68 -11.80
C PRO A 52 20.69 -17.82 -12.32
N PRO A 53 20.49 -18.36 -13.54
CA PRO A 53 19.16 -18.48 -14.15
C PRO A 53 18.10 -19.15 -13.27
N GLU A 54 18.47 -20.20 -12.53
CA GLU A 54 17.54 -20.92 -11.64
C GLU A 54 17.10 -20.06 -10.44
N GLU A 55 18.02 -19.32 -9.83
CA GLU A 55 17.69 -18.40 -8.75
C GLU A 55 16.85 -17.20 -9.24
N ARG A 56 17.09 -16.72 -10.47
CA ARG A 56 16.24 -15.68 -11.09
C ARG A 56 14.81 -16.15 -11.29
N LYS A 57 14.60 -17.42 -11.70
CA LYS A 57 13.25 -18.00 -11.80
C LYS A 57 12.56 -18.04 -10.45
N GLN A 58 13.26 -18.47 -9.40
CA GLN A 58 12.73 -18.48 -8.03
C GLN A 58 12.37 -17.07 -7.56
N LEU A 59 13.24 -16.08 -7.80
CA LEU A 59 12.97 -14.68 -7.47
C LEU A 59 11.73 -14.15 -8.20
N ALA A 60 11.53 -14.49 -9.47
CA ALA A 60 10.34 -14.10 -10.23
C ALA A 60 9.05 -14.69 -9.64
N ILE A 61 9.09 -15.96 -9.21
CA ILE A 61 7.96 -16.62 -8.54
C ILE A 61 7.61 -15.89 -7.24
N VAL A 62 8.61 -15.62 -6.38
CA VAL A 62 8.40 -14.93 -5.10
C VAL A 62 7.87 -13.51 -5.30
N LYS A 63 8.45 -12.74 -6.25
CA LYS A 63 7.97 -11.39 -6.57
C LYS A 63 6.51 -11.39 -7.04
N LYS A 64 6.12 -12.37 -7.85
CA LYS A 64 4.73 -12.53 -8.28
C LYS A 64 3.82 -12.81 -7.09
N GLN A 65 4.18 -13.76 -6.24
CA GLN A 65 3.42 -14.07 -5.02
C GLN A 65 3.26 -12.85 -4.12
N MET A 66 4.33 -12.06 -3.92
CA MET A 66 4.26 -10.82 -3.15
C MET A 66 3.28 -9.81 -3.78
N SER A 67 3.35 -9.61 -5.10
CA SER A 67 2.43 -8.71 -5.81
C SER A 67 0.98 -9.14 -5.65
N ASP A 68 0.71 -10.44 -5.79
CA ASP A 68 -0.63 -11.01 -5.64
C ASP A 68 -1.14 -10.84 -4.21
N LEU A 69 -0.31 -11.14 -3.20
CA LEU A 69 -0.64 -10.98 -1.78
C LEU A 69 -0.89 -9.53 -1.38
N THR A 70 -0.04 -8.59 -1.82
CA THR A 70 -0.24 -7.16 -1.56
C THR A 70 -1.54 -6.67 -2.18
N SER A 71 -1.83 -7.07 -3.42
CA SER A 71 -3.07 -6.70 -4.11
C SER A 71 -4.30 -7.30 -3.41
N ALA A 72 -4.23 -8.57 -2.98
CA ALA A 72 -5.31 -9.22 -2.24
C ALA A 72 -5.54 -8.55 -0.88
N PHE A 73 -4.47 -8.20 -0.16
CA PHE A 73 -4.56 -7.51 1.12
C PHE A 73 -5.20 -6.12 0.98
N SER A 74 -4.74 -5.31 0.03
CA SER A 74 -5.33 -3.99 -0.23
C SER A 74 -6.80 -4.09 -0.64
N ARG A 75 -7.14 -5.08 -1.47
CA ARG A 75 -8.53 -5.34 -1.88
C ARG A 75 -9.41 -5.70 -0.68
N CYS A 76 -8.94 -6.60 0.17
CA CYS A 76 -9.65 -7.01 1.40
C CYS A 76 -10.01 -5.81 2.27
N LEU A 77 -9.07 -4.88 2.50
CA LEU A 77 -9.32 -3.68 3.31
C LEU A 77 -10.22 -2.66 2.60
N ASN A 78 -10.09 -2.52 1.27
CA ASN A 78 -10.88 -1.57 0.51
C ASN A 78 -12.34 -2.02 0.35
N GLU A 79 -12.56 -3.30 0.08
CA GLU A 79 -13.88 -3.91 -0.15
C GLU A 79 -14.59 -4.32 1.15
N GLU A 80 -13.93 -4.24 2.31
CA GLU A 80 -14.58 -4.47 3.59
C GLU A 80 -15.74 -3.49 3.81
N ASP A 81 -16.88 -4.00 4.27
CA ASP A 81 -18.16 -3.29 4.41
C ASP A 81 -18.66 -3.30 5.86
N GLY A 82 -17.73 -3.42 6.82
CA GLY A 82 -18.02 -3.41 8.24
C GLY A 82 -18.82 -2.17 8.64
N LYS A 83 -19.97 -2.42 9.27
CA LYS A 83 -20.87 -1.40 9.78
C LYS A 83 -21.42 -1.77 11.15
N ALA A 84 -21.67 -0.75 11.95
CA ALA A 84 -22.36 -0.86 13.23
C ALA A 84 -23.53 0.13 13.28
N LEU A 85 -24.53 -0.19 14.08
CA LEU A 85 -25.76 0.59 14.21
C LEU A 85 -25.79 1.27 15.58
N PHE A 86 -25.90 2.60 15.57
CA PHE A 86 -25.97 3.39 16.80
C PHE A 86 -27.17 4.33 16.80
N THR A 87 -27.80 4.49 17.95
CA THR A 87 -28.80 5.53 18.17
C THR A 87 -28.15 6.92 18.22
N ARG A 88 -28.96 7.97 18.08
CA ARG A 88 -28.48 9.36 18.24
C ARG A 88 -27.83 9.60 19.60
N ALA A 89 -28.35 8.98 20.66
CA ALA A 89 -27.82 9.09 22.01
C ALA A 89 -26.45 8.39 22.14
N GLU A 90 -26.27 7.25 21.50
CA GLU A 90 -24.98 6.54 21.48
C GLU A 90 -23.88 7.31 20.73
N LEU A 91 -24.27 8.22 19.84
CA LEU A 91 -23.39 9.09 19.05
C LEU A 91 -23.24 10.50 19.65
N GLU A 92 -23.54 10.69 20.94
CA GLU A 92 -23.39 11.98 21.61
C GLU A 92 -21.96 12.53 21.49
N GLY A 93 -21.83 13.82 21.18
CA GLY A 93 -20.56 14.54 21.03
C GLY A 93 -20.13 14.76 19.57
N LEU A 94 -20.65 13.96 18.63
CA LEU A 94 -20.47 14.20 17.20
C LEU A 94 -21.16 15.51 16.76
N PRO A 95 -20.54 16.28 15.84
CA PRO A 95 -21.13 17.52 15.33
C PRO A 95 -22.40 17.22 14.52
N ASN A 96 -23.32 18.19 14.44
CA ASN A 96 -24.64 17.96 13.84
C ASN A 96 -24.58 17.62 12.34
N ASP A 97 -23.63 18.21 11.63
CA ASP A 97 -23.36 17.95 10.21
C ASP A 97 -23.00 16.49 9.92
N TYR A 98 -22.46 15.76 10.91
CA TYR A 98 -22.18 14.33 10.79
C TYR A 98 -23.44 13.53 10.44
N PHE A 99 -24.62 13.95 10.90
CA PHE A 99 -25.86 13.20 10.79
C PHE A 99 -26.65 13.51 9.51
N ASP A 100 -26.27 14.55 8.78
CA ASP A 100 -27.00 15.00 7.60
C ASP A 100 -26.81 14.02 6.43
N GLY A 101 -27.92 13.55 5.85
CA GLY A 101 -27.91 12.63 4.70
C GLY A 101 -27.40 11.22 5.00
N ARG A 102 -27.24 10.85 6.27
CA ARG A 102 -26.80 9.52 6.69
C ARG A 102 -27.88 8.46 6.49
N GLU A 103 -27.42 7.24 6.21
CA GLU A 103 -28.27 6.07 6.18
C GLU A 103 -28.75 5.71 7.59
N ILE A 104 -30.04 5.39 7.69
CA ILE A 104 -30.71 5.02 8.93
C ILE A 104 -31.41 3.68 8.70
N GLU A 105 -31.20 2.75 9.63
CA GLU A 105 -31.92 1.48 9.70
C GLU A 105 -32.84 1.46 10.93
N VAL A 106 -34.01 0.82 10.80
CA VAL A 106 -34.94 0.63 11.93
C VAL A 106 -34.77 -0.80 12.46
N VAL A 107 -34.31 -0.92 13.69
CA VAL A 107 -34.14 -2.21 14.39
C VAL A 107 -34.96 -2.17 15.67
N ASP A 108 -35.84 -3.16 15.85
CA ASP A 108 -36.76 -3.24 16.99
C ASP A 108 -37.61 -1.98 17.23
N GLY A 109 -37.99 -1.30 16.14
CA GLY A 109 -38.76 -0.05 16.19
C GLY A 109 -37.94 1.20 16.55
N VAL A 110 -36.61 1.07 16.67
CA VAL A 110 -35.69 2.17 16.97
C VAL A 110 -34.87 2.53 15.73
N SER A 111 -34.87 3.82 15.37
CA SER A 111 -34.03 4.35 14.29
C SER A 111 -32.58 4.46 14.73
N LYS A 112 -31.67 3.80 14.00
CA LYS A 112 -30.22 3.80 14.23
C LYS A 112 -29.47 4.26 12.99
N PHE A 113 -28.45 5.07 13.18
CA PHE A 113 -27.53 5.49 12.13
C PHE A 113 -26.60 4.33 11.77
N VAL A 114 -26.40 4.14 10.46
CA VAL A 114 -25.38 3.24 9.94
C VAL A 114 -24.03 3.96 10.01
N VAL A 115 -23.09 3.36 10.73
CA VAL A 115 -21.72 3.88 10.88
C VAL A 115 -20.74 2.85 10.35
N THR A 116 -19.93 3.24 9.37
CA THR A 116 -18.93 2.37 8.74
C THR A 116 -17.58 2.46 9.44
N THR A 117 -16.70 1.51 9.15
CA THR A 117 -15.30 1.51 9.58
C THR A 117 -14.41 2.45 8.76
N LYS A 118 -14.96 3.08 7.70
CA LYS A 118 -14.20 3.96 6.80
C LYS A 118 -13.79 5.25 7.49
N TYR A 119 -12.73 5.87 6.98
CA TYR A 119 -12.11 7.06 7.57
C TYR A 119 -13.08 8.22 7.86
N PRO A 120 -14.04 8.57 6.98
CA PRO A 120 -15.03 9.63 7.25
C PRO A 120 -15.93 9.38 8.46
N ASP A 121 -16.07 8.11 8.88
CA ASP A 121 -16.93 7.71 9.98
C ASP A 121 -16.13 7.46 11.25
N ASN A 122 -15.11 6.62 11.14
CA ASN A 122 -14.30 6.20 12.27
C ASN A 122 -13.49 7.37 12.86
N GLY A 123 -12.96 8.26 12.02
CA GLY A 123 -12.16 9.41 12.47
C GLY A 123 -12.94 10.36 13.38
N PRO A 124 -14.08 10.91 12.93
CA PRO A 124 -14.94 11.75 13.77
C PRO A 124 -15.48 11.02 15.00
N LEU A 125 -15.90 9.77 14.87
CA LEU A 125 -16.44 8.99 16.00
C LEU A 125 -15.40 8.81 17.10
N MET A 126 -14.17 8.40 16.75
CA MET A 126 -13.10 8.23 17.73
C MET A 126 -12.70 9.53 18.42
N LYS A 127 -12.80 10.66 17.71
CA LYS A 127 -12.40 11.97 18.21
C LYS A 127 -13.46 12.65 19.07
N TYR A 128 -14.73 12.53 18.72
CA TYR A 128 -15.80 13.36 19.29
C TYR A 128 -16.88 12.58 20.03
N ALA A 129 -17.04 11.27 19.83
CA ALA A 129 -18.04 10.51 20.57
C ALA A 129 -17.68 10.51 22.07
N ASN A 130 -18.63 10.88 22.93
CA ASN A 130 -18.44 10.95 24.38
C ASN A 130 -18.47 9.57 25.04
N LEU A 131 -19.34 8.69 24.56
CA LEU A 131 -19.54 7.35 25.12
C LEU A 131 -18.39 6.40 24.78
N GLU A 132 -17.80 5.81 25.82
CA GLU A 132 -16.69 4.86 25.69
C GLU A 132 -17.12 3.58 24.96
N SER A 133 -18.34 3.09 25.22
CA SER A 133 -18.89 1.90 24.57
C SER A 133 -18.97 2.06 23.05
N THR A 134 -19.34 3.24 22.56
CA THR A 134 -19.39 3.58 21.13
C THR A 134 -18.01 3.55 20.50
N ARG A 135 -17.02 4.17 21.14
CA ARG A 135 -15.63 4.14 20.66
C ARG A 135 -15.05 2.71 20.66
N LYS A 136 -15.31 1.93 21.72
CA LYS A 136 -14.87 0.53 21.80
C LYS A 136 -15.48 -0.34 20.71
N ALA A 137 -16.77 -0.17 20.40
CA ALA A 137 -17.46 -0.95 19.37
C ALA A 137 -16.89 -0.71 17.96
N MET A 138 -16.29 0.46 17.71
CA MET A 138 -15.68 0.82 16.44
C MET A 138 -14.15 0.72 16.43
N HIS A 139 -13.53 0.21 17.51
CA HIS A 139 -12.07 0.11 17.58
C HIS A 139 -11.59 -1.09 16.77
N ILE A 140 -10.86 -0.78 15.70
CA ILE A 140 -10.12 -1.72 14.84
C ILE A 140 -8.63 -1.59 15.14
#